data_AF-A0A9D4TI63-F1
#
_entry.id   AF-A0A9D4TI63-F1
#
_cell.length_a   1.000
_cell.length_b   1.000
_cell.length_c   1.000
_cell.angle_alpha   90.00
_cell.angle_beta   90.00
_cell.angle_gamma   90.00
#
_symmetry.space_group_name_H-M   'P 1'
#
loop_
_entity.id
_entity.type
_entity.pdbx_description
1 polymer ?
#
loop_
_entity_poly.entity_id
_entity_poly.type
_entity_poly.pdbx_seq_one_letter_code
_entity_poly.pdbx_strand_id
1 'polypeptide(L)'
;MLEDLEQAAERVPAEERTPELLQLLEFKQCMEACEGHFRAVGKRLKAAQAGGDSSPPVGDIEADTQPDDVFQGLVQFVRAVALGAEAAGVGLCSGEALSLLKESLLQPLISKGEDGTYQAHRPSVVCPQPTPTNVVQLLAAGVFLHVTGNPEAAVAMLSAALSGVWPPSRELQRRLVGGQFVPTAAAAAEGLGKKTAADSTAAETAGGDGGTETQAFAAGVGSNVTSTGTGTGLTLPQAQPATDASSSAANEATSGKPEAAADTADASSGGAGSEPRTPYAQALSEALERCGAGVSEAQLHKSALVLRLFLGCRAVGEQAAAAQKSGGGSASLGPSFQAILRSLLLDCQQLLDLDPSCMHAYVWAAQLVLYAKWPLDPARVAALLREGGQRAKAARCWLAAGEVQHDHALWLLNSAAEERNVAVRHASLLEAGQLLDGVKGMEGRLKGWMPAGRLDQLAERRQQLSGLLLKLQAGHLRSLGAVRPVAGLPSGGPACSFCGAAASNLKTCAACKAVGYCSRGCQVKDWKLGHRQRCSELAAAAAASGAGQATPAAAGGES
;
A
#
# COMPACT_ATOMS: atom_id res chain seq x y z
N MET A 1 26.34 8.50 -10.78
CA MET A 1 25.29 7.62 -10.21
C MET A 1 25.30 6.23 -10.84
N LEU A 2 25.02 6.07 -12.14
CA LEU A 2 24.99 4.74 -12.77
C LEU A 2 26.37 4.04 -12.72
N GLU A 3 27.44 4.79 -12.98
CA GLU A 3 28.82 4.28 -12.84
C GLU A 3 29.15 3.94 -11.37
N ASP A 4 28.73 4.77 -10.42
CA ASP A 4 28.93 4.52 -8.99
C ASP A 4 28.21 3.24 -8.53
N LEU A 5 27.02 2.97 -9.09
CA LEU A 5 26.25 1.76 -8.83
C LEU A 5 26.97 0.51 -9.33
N GLU A 6 27.54 0.54 -10.55
CA GLU A 6 28.32 -0.59 -11.07
C GLU A 6 29.56 -0.85 -10.21
N GLN A 7 30.32 0.21 -9.91
CA GLN A 7 31.48 0.09 -9.02
C GLN A 7 31.11 -0.44 -7.65
N ALA A 8 29.94 -0.06 -7.11
CA ALA A 8 29.44 -0.61 -5.87
C ALA A 8 29.04 -2.08 -6.01
N ALA A 9 28.39 -2.47 -7.12
CA ALA A 9 28.00 -3.85 -7.40
C ALA A 9 29.21 -4.78 -7.59
N GLU A 10 30.31 -4.29 -8.14
CA GLU A 10 31.57 -5.02 -8.26
C GLU A 10 32.20 -5.33 -6.91
N ARG A 11 31.99 -4.46 -5.91
CA ARG A 11 32.46 -4.67 -4.53
C ARG A 11 31.60 -5.66 -3.74
N VAL A 12 30.38 -5.95 -4.22
CA VAL A 12 29.46 -6.90 -3.58
C VAL A 12 29.60 -8.27 -4.24
N PRO A 13 29.98 -9.33 -3.50
CA PRO A 13 30.03 -10.69 -4.01
C PRO A 13 28.71 -11.09 -4.69
N ALA A 14 28.76 -11.91 -5.75
CA ALA A 14 27.60 -12.20 -6.58
C ALA A 14 26.44 -12.83 -5.78
N GLU A 15 26.76 -13.69 -4.80
CA GLU A 15 25.86 -14.36 -3.86
C GLU A 15 25.25 -13.42 -2.79
N GLU A 16 25.86 -12.26 -2.61
CA GLU A 16 25.41 -11.22 -1.69
C GLU A 16 24.56 -10.15 -2.36
N ARG A 17 24.55 -10.08 -3.70
CA ARG A 17 23.75 -9.11 -4.46
C ARG A 17 22.27 -9.33 -4.18
N THR A 18 21.60 -8.25 -3.74
CA THR A 18 20.17 -8.29 -3.45
C THR A 18 19.37 -8.17 -4.76
N PRO A 19 18.10 -8.59 -4.77
CA PRO A 19 17.25 -8.40 -5.95
C PRO A 19 17.17 -6.95 -6.41
N GLU A 20 17.14 -5.97 -5.49
CA GLU A 20 17.08 -4.56 -5.87
C GLU A 20 18.37 -4.08 -6.54
N LEU A 21 19.53 -4.54 -6.08
CA LEU A 21 20.80 -4.22 -6.75
C LEU A 21 20.83 -4.79 -8.17
N LEU A 22 20.36 -6.03 -8.35
CA LEU A 22 20.26 -6.66 -9.68
C LEU A 22 19.30 -5.88 -10.59
N GLN A 23 18.13 -5.48 -10.08
CA GLN A 23 17.18 -4.66 -10.83
C GLN A 23 17.74 -3.28 -11.20
N LEU A 24 18.55 -2.65 -10.34
CA LEU A 24 19.21 -1.37 -10.67
C LEU A 24 20.30 -1.52 -11.74
N LEU A 25 21.00 -2.66 -11.77
CA LEU A 25 21.96 -2.96 -12.84
C LEU A 25 21.23 -3.23 -14.17
N GLU A 26 20.10 -3.95 -14.12
CA GLU A 26 19.24 -4.17 -15.28
C GLU A 26 18.64 -2.83 -15.77
N PHE A 27 18.22 -1.95 -14.86
CA PHE A 27 17.78 -0.60 -15.18
C PHE A 27 18.83 0.15 -16.02
N LYS A 28 20.10 0.11 -15.62
CA LYS A 28 21.20 0.74 -16.36
C LYS A 28 21.28 0.21 -17.79
N GLN A 29 21.29 -1.11 -17.94
CA GLN A 29 21.38 -1.77 -19.25
C GLN A 29 20.21 -1.40 -20.16
N CYS A 30 18.98 -1.43 -19.63
CA CYS A 30 17.78 -1.04 -20.39
C CYS A 30 17.82 0.45 -20.77
N MET A 31 18.30 1.34 -19.89
CA MET A 31 18.41 2.76 -20.19
C MET A 31 19.45 3.05 -21.28
N GLU A 32 20.61 2.38 -21.25
CA GLU A 32 21.64 2.50 -22.29
C GLU A 32 21.14 2.00 -23.64
N ALA A 33 20.43 0.87 -23.66
CA ALA A 33 19.80 0.34 -24.87
C ALA A 33 18.76 1.34 -25.44
N CYS A 34 17.88 1.85 -24.58
CA CYS A 34 16.90 2.88 -24.92
C CYS A 34 17.55 4.11 -25.56
N GLU A 35 18.59 4.68 -24.94
CA GLU A 35 19.32 5.84 -25.48
C GLU A 35 20.00 5.53 -26.82
N GLY A 36 20.48 4.30 -27.01
CA GLY A 36 20.98 3.82 -28.30
C GLY A 36 19.94 3.94 -29.40
N HIS A 37 18.75 3.37 -29.17
CA HIS A 37 17.63 3.44 -30.13
C HIS A 37 17.17 4.88 -30.38
N PHE A 38 16.98 5.69 -29.33
CA PHE A 38 16.53 7.07 -29.50
C PHE A 38 17.54 7.93 -30.25
N ARG A 39 18.86 7.73 -30.03
CA ARG A 39 19.90 8.42 -30.82
C ARG A 39 19.87 8.02 -32.29
N ALA A 40 19.65 6.73 -32.59
CA ALA A 40 19.53 6.26 -33.97
C ALA A 40 18.31 6.89 -34.67
N VAL A 41 17.16 6.96 -33.99
CA VAL A 41 15.96 7.65 -34.49
C VAL A 41 16.25 9.14 -34.69
N GLY A 42 16.80 9.84 -33.70
CA GLY A 42 17.10 11.27 -33.79
C GLY A 42 18.06 11.63 -34.93
N LYS A 43 19.06 10.78 -35.23
CA LYS A 43 19.96 10.97 -36.38
C LYS A 43 19.20 10.89 -37.71
N ARG A 44 18.29 9.92 -37.87
CA ARG A 44 17.47 9.77 -39.09
C ARG A 44 16.53 10.96 -39.28
N LEU A 45 15.87 11.41 -38.21
CA LEU A 45 15.00 12.59 -38.26
C LEU A 45 15.75 13.84 -38.70
N LYS A 46 16.95 14.07 -38.13
CA LYS A 46 17.81 15.19 -38.53
C LYS A 46 18.29 15.08 -39.97
N ALA A 47 18.61 13.88 -40.44
CA ALA A 47 19.01 13.65 -41.84
C ALA A 47 17.85 13.93 -42.80
N ALA A 48 16.63 13.50 -42.47
CA ALA A 48 15.43 13.79 -43.25
C ALA A 48 15.14 15.30 -43.33
N GLN A 49 15.28 16.02 -42.20
CA GLN A 49 15.11 17.48 -42.16
C GLN A 49 16.19 18.24 -42.95
N ALA A 50 17.41 17.74 -43.00
CA ALA A 50 18.51 18.35 -43.76
C ALA A 50 18.36 18.19 -45.28
N GLY A 51 17.52 17.24 -45.75
CA GLY A 51 17.29 16.96 -47.16
C GLY A 51 16.59 18.07 -47.95
N GLY A 52 16.17 19.17 -47.31
CA GLY A 52 15.65 20.36 -47.99
C GLY A 52 14.24 20.22 -48.57
N ASP A 53 13.63 19.04 -48.51
CA ASP A 53 12.21 18.88 -48.81
C ASP A 53 11.39 19.53 -47.69
N SER A 54 10.53 20.46 -48.06
CA SER A 54 9.59 21.13 -47.16
C SER A 54 8.88 20.08 -46.30
N SER A 55 9.10 20.12 -44.98
CA SER A 55 8.63 19.17 -43.96
C SER A 55 7.66 18.12 -44.48
N PRO A 56 8.11 16.88 -44.76
CA PRO A 56 7.17 15.80 -45.01
C PRO A 56 6.22 15.73 -43.80
N PRO A 57 4.91 15.57 -44.02
CA PRO A 57 3.97 15.41 -42.92
C PRO A 57 4.46 14.26 -42.04
N VAL A 58 4.33 14.40 -40.71
CA VAL A 58 4.84 13.43 -39.71
C VAL A 58 4.46 11.97 -40.03
N GLY A 59 3.35 11.76 -40.76
CA GLY A 59 2.93 10.44 -41.24
C GLY A 59 3.85 9.77 -42.27
N ASP A 60 4.63 10.52 -43.06
CA ASP A 60 5.53 9.95 -44.07
C ASP A 60 6.90 9.55 -43.49
N ILE A 61 7.28 10.09 -42.32
CA ILE A 61 8.51 9.74 -41.62
C ILE A 61 8.45 8.29 -41.09
N GLU A 62 7.26 7.81 -40.75
CA GLU A 62 7.04 6.41 -40.32
C GLU A 62 7.35 5.39 -41.43
N ALA A 63 7.35 5.79 -42.70
CA ALA A 63 7.64 4.87 -43.80
C ALA A 63 9.15 4.57 -43.95
N ASP A 64 10.03 5.49 -43.53
CA ASP A 64 11.48 5.40 -43.75
C ASP A 64 12.29 5.16 -42.46
N THR A 65 11.72 5.49 -41.29
CA THR A 65 12.25 4.99 -40.01
C THR A 65 11.80 3.56 -39.82
N GLN A 66 12.72 2.63 -39.52
CA GLN A 66 12.34 1.27 -39.12
C GLN A 66 11.44 1.38 -37.88
N PRO A 67 10.13 1.06 -37.98
CA PRO A 67 9.18 1.25 -36.87
C PRO A 67 9.61 0.50 -35.62
N ASP A 68 10.36 -0.58 -35.83
CA ASP A 68 10.90 -1.45 -34.80
C ASP A 68 11.88 -0.72 -33.86
N ASP A 69 12.68 0.25 -34.34
CA ASP A 69 13.63 0.98 -33.47
C ASP A 69 12.92 1.92 -32.48
N VAL A 70 11.88 2.62 -32.94
CA VAL A 70 11.08 3.50 -32.08
C VAL A 70 10.36 2.66 -31.03
N PHE A 71 9.74 1.56 -31.49
CA PHE A 71 9.04 0.64 -30.62
C PHE A 71 9.99 0.02 -29.57
N GLN A 72 11.14 -0.52 -29.98
CA GLN A 72 12.15 -1.09 -29.07
C GLN A 72 12.66 -0.05 -28.07
N GLY A 73 13.00 1.16 -28.53
CA GLY A 73 13.47 2.23 -27.65
C GLY A 73 12.43 2.59 -26.58
N LEU A 74 11.16 2.71 -26.96
CA LEU A 74 10.07 2.98 -26.03
C LEU A 74 9.83 1.82 -25.05
N VAL A 75 9.90 0.57 -25.50
CA VAL A 75 9.74 -0.61 -24.63
C VAL A 75 10.86 -0.66 -23.60
N GLN A 76 12.11 -0.46 -24.02
CA GLN A 76 13.26 -0.41 -23.13
C GLN A 76 13.18 0.77 -22.15
N PHE A 77 12.71 1.94 -22.61
CA PHE A 77 12.46 3.09 -21.75
C PHE A 77 11.46 2.76 -20.63
N VAL A 78 10.28 2.23 -20.99
CA VAL A 78 9.22 1.88 -20.04
C VAL A 78 9.71 0.85 -19.03
N ARG A 79 10.41 -0.21 -19.49
CA ARG A 79 11.00 -1.23 -18.63
C ARG A 79 12.03 -0.64 -17.69
N ALA A 80 12.95 0.20 -18.19
CA ALA A 80 13.99 0.81 -17.37
C ALA A 80 13.35 1.65 -16.24
N VAL A 81 12.44 2.56 -16.57
CA VAL A 81 11.83 3.42 -15.54
C VAL A 81 11.04 2.59 -14.52
N ALA A 82 10.38 1.51 -14.95
CA ALA A 82 9.72 0.58 -14.05
C ALA A 82 10.70 -0.13 -13.11
N LEU A 83 11.84 -0.63 -13.62
CA LEU A 83 12.89 -1.24 -12.82
C LEU A 83 13.47 -0.26 -11.78
N GLY A 84 13.70 1.00 -12.16
CA GLY A 84 14.17 2.03 -11.21
C GLY A 84 13.13 2.33 -10.12
N ALA A 85 11.85 2.40 -10.49
CA ALA A 85 10.74 2.61 -9.57
C ALA A 85 10.57 1.41 -8.61
N GLU A 86 10.67 0.18 -9.13
CA GLU A 86 10.59 -1.04 -8.34
C GLU A 86 11.82 -1.24 -7.45
N ALA A 87 13.03 -0.96 -7.91
CA ALA A 87 14.22 -1.29 -7.14
C ALA A 87 14.55 -0.27 -6.05
N ALA A 88 14.30 1.01 -6.33
CA ALA A 88 14.71 2.10 -5.45
C ALA A 88 13.57 3.02 -5.02
N GLY A 89 12.33 2.80 -5.47
CA GLY A 89 11.20 3.69 -5.16
C GLY A 89 11.39 5.11 -5.72
N VAL A 90 12.18 5.26 -6.79
CA VAL A 90 12.47 6.56 -7.41
C VAL A 90 12.26 6.48 -8.93
N GLY A 91 11.70 7.55 -9.49
CA GLY A 91 11.52 7.71 -10.93
C GLY A 91 12.84 8.14 -11.55
N LEU A 92 13.73 7.19 -11.83
CA LEU A 92 14.98 7.46 -12.51
C LEU A 92 14.72 7.57 -14.02
N CYS A 93 15.14 8.67 -14.62
CA CYS A 93 15.03 8.92 -16.05
C CYS A 93 16.30 9.61 -16.56
N SER A 94 16.72 9.28 -17.77
CA SER A 94 17.79 10.00 -18.46
C SER A 94 17.27 11.33 -19.00
N GLY A 95 18.02 12.41 -18.74
CA GLY A 95 17.72 13.73 -19.31
C GLY A 95 17.79 13.72 -20.84
N GLU A 96 18.69 12.93 -21.42
CA GLU A 96 18.80 12.75 -22.87
C GLU A 96 17.56 12.03 -23.43
N ALA A 97 17.16 10.92 -22.81
CA ALA A 97 15.95 10.19 -23.20
C ALA A 97 14.70 11.07 -23.13
N LEU A 98 14.54 11.85 -22.04
CA LEU A 98 13.41 12.79 -21.89
C LEU A 98 13.41 13.87 -22.97
N SER A 99 14.58 14.36 -23.36
CA SER A 99 14.71 15.38 -24.42
C SER A 99 14.29 14.82 -25.78
N LEU A 100 14.70 13.59 -26.10
CA LEU A 100 14.33 12.92 -27.36
C LEU A 100 12.84 12.52 -27.40
N LEU A 101 12.29 12.03 -26.28
CA LEU A 101 10.86 11.74 -26.15
C LEU A 101 10.00 12.98 -26.42
N LYS A 102 10.40 14.11 -25.83
CA LYS A 102 9.73 15.41 -25.96
C LYS A 102 9.72 15.94 -27.39
N GLU A 103 10.84 15.85 -28.09
CA GLU A 103 11.02 16.52 -29.38
C GLU A 103 10.38 15.77 -30.55
N SER A 104 10.16 14.46 -30.43
CA SER A 104 9.79 13.68 -31.61
C SER A 104 8.83 12.51 -31.35
N LEU A 105 9.00 11.77 -30.24
CA LEU A 105 8.35 10.45 -30.12
C LEU A 105 6.96 10.47 -29.49
N LEU A 106 6.62 11.55 -28.78
CA LEU A 106 5.35 11.68 -28.06
C LEU A 106 4.34 12.62 -28.74
N GLN A 107 4.65 13.18 -29.90
CA GLN A 107 3.65 13.90 -30.70
C GLN A 107 2.81 12.91 -31.52
N PRO A 108 1.47 13.06 -31.61
CA PRO A 108 0.66 14.17 -31.12
C PRO A 108 0.10 13.98 -29.69
N LEU A 109 0.50 12.93 -28.97
CA LEU A 109 -0.06 12.63 -27.64
C LEU A 109 0.18 13.74 -26.62
N ILE A 110 1.34 14.42 -26.71
CA ILE A 110 1.71 15.53 -25.86
C ILE A 110 2.07 16.73 -26.72
N SER A 111 1.52 17.90 -26.36
CA SER A 111 1.91 19.18 -26.92
C SER A 111 2.41 20.11 -25.82
N LYS A 112 3.21 21.11 -26.22
CA LYS A 112 3.66 22.18 -25.33
C LYS A 112 2.74 23.39 -25.53
N GLY A 113 2.07 23.81 -24.46
CA GLY A 113 1.26 25.02 -24.45
C GLY A 113 2.11 26.29 -24.58
N GLU A 114 1.45 27.41 -24.84
CA GLU A 114 2.09 28.74 -24.93
C GLU A 114 2.79 29.14 -23.63
N ASP A 115 2.25 28.71 -22.49
CA ASP A 115 2.81 28.88 -21.14
C ASP A 115 4.02 27.97 -20.86
N GLY A 116 4.37 27.11 -21.82
CA GLY A 116 5.43 26.13 -21.74
C GLY A 116 5.08 24.87 -20.95
N THR A 117 3.86 24.74 -20.46
CA THR A 117 3.36 23.52 -19.80
C THR A 117 3.08 22.43 -20.84
N TYR A 118 3.21 21.17 -20.41
CA TYR A 118 2.89 20.04 -21.28
C TYR A 118 1.44 19.62 -21.07
N GLN A 119 0.70 19.60 -22.18
CA GLN A 119 -0.69 19.17 -22.22
C GLN A 119 -0.79 17.82 -22.91
N ALA A 120 -1.55 16.94 -22.29
CA ALA A 120 -1.80 15.60 -22.78
C ALA A 120 -3.11 15.59 -23.58
N HIS A 121 -3.07 15.12 -24.81
CA HIS A 121 -4.25 14.96 -25.65
C HIS A 121 -4.96 13.66 -25.34
N ARG A 122 -6.30 13.64 -25.42
CA ARG A 122 -7.08 12.44 -25.12
C ARG A 122 -6.67 11.29 -26.06
N PRO A 123 -6.31 10.11 -25.54
CA PRO A 123 -5.87 8.98 -26.37
C PRO A 123 -6.89 8.59 -27.43
N SER A 124 -8.19 8.65 -27.11
CA SER A 124 -9.27 8.34 -28.04
C SER A 124 -9.37 9.29 -29.24
N VAL A 125 -8.85 10.51 -29.11
CA VAL A 125 -8.84 11.51 -30.19
C VAL A 125 -7.62 11.34 -31.08
N VAL A 126 -6.46 11.05 -30.46
CA VAL A 126 -5.18 10.94 -31.17
C VAL A 126 -5.00 9.56 -31.81
N CYS A 127 -5.45 8.51 -31.14
CA CYS A 127 -5.28 7.12 -31.55
C CYS A 127 -6.63 6.37 -31.44
N PRO A 128 -7.59 6.60 -32.36
CA PRO A 128 -8.89 5.93 -32.33
C PRO A 128 -8.78 4.41 -32.51
N GLN A 129 -7.70 3.94 -33.13
CA GLN A 129 -7.34 2.53 -33.23
C GLN A 129 -5.89 2.37 -32.70
N PRO A 130 -5.69 2.07 -31.41
CA PRO A 130 -4.35 2.03 -30.85
C PRO A 130 -3.55 0.87 -31.45
N THR A 131 -2.42 1.21 -32.06
CA THR A 131 -1.39 0.24 -32.46
C THR A 131 -0.55 -0.18 -31.25
N PRO A 132 0.21 -1.28 -31.32
CA PRO A 132 1.20 -1.63 -30.28
C PRO A 132 2.13 -0.47 -29.92
N THR A 133 2.62 0.27 -30.92
CA THR A 133 3.46 1.46 -30.70
C THR A 133 2.71 2.54 -29.92
N ASN A 134 1.44 2.80 -30.24
CA ASN A 134 0.66 3.80 -29.50
C ASN A 134 0.46 3.40 -28.03
N VAL A 135 0.30 2.12 -27.73
CA VAL A 135 0.21 1.65 -26.34
C VAL A 135 1.50 1.99 -25.57
N VAL A 136 2.67 1.66 -26.14
CA VAL A 136 3.95 1.93 -25.47
C VAL A 136 4.23 3.45 -25.41
N GLN A 137 3.83 4.22 -26.43
CA GLN A 137 3.88 5.69 -26.38
C GLN A 137 3.00 6.25 -25.26
N LEU A 138 1.80 5.72 -25.00
CA LEU A 138 0.96 6.15 -23.88
C LEU A 138 1.63 5.87 -22.53
N LEU A 139 2.30 4.72 -22.39
CA LEU A 139 3.07 4.41 -21.19
C LEU A 139 4.24 5.40 -20.99
N ALA A 140 5.02 5.64 -22.04
CA ALA A 140 6.12 6.60 -22.02
C ALA A 140 5.65 8.05 -21.78
N ALA A 141 4.51 8.43 -22.37
CA ALA A 141 3.86 9.73 -22.14
C ALA A 141 3.46 9.90 -20.67
N GLY A 142 2.95 8.86 -20.03
CA GLY A 142 2.66 8.85 -18.60
C GLY A 142 3.89 9.19 -17.75
N VAL A 143 5.01 8.52 -18.02
CA VAL A 143 6.28 8.80 -17.34
C VAL A 143 6.74 10.25 -17.58
N PHE A 144 6.74 10.69 -18.84
CA PHE A 144 7.16 12.03 -19.21
C PHE A 144 6.34 13.11 -18.50
N LEU A 145 5.02 12.99 -18.52
CA LEU A 145 4.11 13.94 -17.87
C LEU A 145 4.36 14.04 -16.38
N HIS A 146 4.63 12.92 -15.70
CA HIS A 146 4.96 12.94 -14.28
C HIS A 146 6.25 13.73 -14.01
N VAL A 147 7.32 13.45 -14.76
CA VAL A 147 8.61 14.14 -14.59
C VAL A 147 8.48 15.63 -14.84
N THR A 148 7.61 16.03 -15.78
CA THR A 148 7.33 17.44 -16.09
C THR A 148 6.31 18.12 -15.15
N GLY A 149 5.88 17.44 -14.07
CA GLY A 149 5.01 18.03 -13.05
C GLY A 149 3.51 17.97 -13.36
N ASN A 150 3.06 17.06 -14.22
CA ASN A 150 1.64 16.82 -14.52
C ASN A 150 1.21 15.39 -14.11
N PRO A 151 1.11 15.09 -12.79
CA PRO A 151 0.86 13.74 -12.30
C PRO A 151 -0.55 13.22 -12.61
N GLU A 152 -1.55 14.09 -12.72
CA GLU A 152 -2.92 13.68 -13.03
C GLU A 152 -3.05 13.18 -14.48
N ALA A 153 -2.50 13.94 -15.44
CA ALA A 153 -2.45 13.51 -16.82
C ALA A 153 -1.60 12.25 -17.00
N ALA A 154 -0.50 12.13 -16.23
CA ALA A 154 0.33 10.94 -16.22
C ALA A 154 -0.46 9.68 -15.85
N VAL A 155 -1.19 9.72 -14.73
CA VAL A 155 -2.04 8.59 -14.28
C VAL A 155 -3.13 8.28 -15.30
N ALA A 156 -3.73 9.29 -15.92
CA ALA A 156 -4.74 9.09 -16.95
C ALA A 156 -4.19 8.36 -18.19
N MET A 157 -2.99 8.71 -18.65
CA MET A 157 -2.33 8.04 -19.80
C MET A 157 -2.03 6.57 -19.51
N LEU A 158 -1.46 6.29 -18.33
CA LEU A 158 -1.18 4.92 -17.90
C LEU A 158 -2.46 4.10 -17.75
N SER A 159 -3.52 4.73 -17.23
CA SER A 159 -4.82 4.08 -17.07
C SER A 159 -5.45 3.73 -18.42
N ALA A 160 -5.33 4.60 -19.42
CA ALA A 160 -5.81 4.35 -20.76
C ALA A 160 -5.05 3.19 -21.42
N ALA A 161 -3.72 3.15 -21.29
CA ALA A 161 -2.89 2.06 -21.81
C ALA A 161 -3.26 0.71 -21.16
N LEU A 162 -3.28 0.65 -19.82
CA LEU A 162 -3.58 -0.59 -19.09
C LEU A 162 -5.00 -1.08 -19.36
N SER A 163 -6.01 -0.21 -19.34
CA SER A 163 -7.41 -0.63 -19.51
C SER A 163 -7.72 -1.15 -20.92
N GLY A 164 -6.99 -0.68 -21.93
CA GLY A 164 -7.15 -1.14 -23.31
C GLY A 164 -6.53 -2.50 -23.58
N VAL A 165 -5.39 -2.79 -22.94
CA VAL A 165 -4.60 -4.00 -23.21
C VAL A 165 -4.84 -5.09 -22.16
N TRP A 166 -4.76 -4.72 -20.88
CA TRP A 166 -4.87 -5.63 -19.73
C TRP A 166 -5.97 -5.16 -18.77
N PRO A 167 -7.26 -5.26 -19.18
CA PRO A 167 -8.35 -4.93 -18.29
C PRO A 167 -8.31 -5.82 -17.05
N PRO A 168 -8.56 -5.28 -15.85
CA PRO A 168 -8.61 -6.11 -14.64
C PRO A 168 -9.74 -7.13 -14.72
N SER A 169 -9.48 -8.33 -14.19
CA SER A 169 -10.45 -9.42 -14.21
C SER A 169 -11.73 -9.01 -13.47
N ARG A 170 -12.89 -9.46 -13.99
CA ARG A 170 -14.19 -9.13 -13.37
C ARG A 170 -14.28 -9.65 -11.95
N GLU A 171 -13.64 -10.79 -11.67
CA GLU A 171 -13.61 -11.36 -10.34
C GLU A 171 -12.87 -10.44 -9.35
N LEU A 172 -11.71 -9.93 -9.76
CA LEU A 172 -10.92 -9.05 -8.92
C LEU A 172 -11.66 -7.73 -8.65
N GLN A 173 -12.35 -7.18 -9.66
CA GLN A 173 -13.23 -6.02 -9.48
C GLN A 173 -14.35 -6.29 -8.48
N ARG A 174 -15.00 -7.47 -8.53
CA ARG A 174 -16.06 -7.84 -7.57
C ARG A 174 -15.55 -7.89 -6.13
N ARG A 175 -14.35 -8.45 -5.91
CA ARG A 175 -13.74 -8.53 -4.57
C ARG A 175 -13.50 -7.14 -3.96
N LEU A 176 -13.14 -6.15 -4.78
CA LEU A 176 -12.92 -4.77 -4.35
C LEU A 176 -14.19 -4.03 -3.93
N VAL A 177 -15.29 -4.20 -4.67
CA VAL A 177 -16.56 -3.51 -4.36
C VAL A 177 -17.14 -3.97 -3.02
N GLY A 178 -16.84 -5.19 -2.57
CA GLY A 178 -17.30 -5.73 -1.29
C GLY A 178 -16.75 -5.04 -0.03
N GLY A 179 -15.86 -4.04 -0.16
CA GLY A 179 -15.27 -3.31 0.98
C GLY A 179 -14.32 -4.16 1.84
N GLN A 180 -13.95 -5.33 1.33
CA GLN A 180 -13.19 -6.36 2.03
C GLN A 180 -11.82 -6.61 1.40
N PHE A 181 -11.38 -5.75 0.50
CA PHE A 181 -10.19 -6.04 -0.26
C PHE A 181 -8.93 -5.51 0.42
N VAL A 182 -8.02 -6.42 0.72
CA VAL A 182 -6.65 -6.12 1.10
C VAL A 182 -5.75 -7.01 0.24
N PRO A 183 -4.83 -6.42 -0.54
CA PRO A 183 -3.95 -7.20 -1.41
C PRO A 183 -3.14 -8.20 -0.58
N THR A 184 -3.24 -9.49 -0.87
CA THR A 184 -2.40 -10.49 -0.21
C THR A 184 -2.04 -11.55 -1.23
N ALA A 185 -0.86 -12.14 -1.12
CA ALA A 185 -0.52 -13.24 -2.02
C ALA A 185 -1.13 -14.57 -1.54
N ALA A 186 -1.59 -14.66 -0.29
CA ALA A 186 -2.51 -15.73 0.14
C ALA A 186 -3.85 -15.67 -0.63
N ALA A 187 -4.40 -14.47 -0.85
CA ALA A 187 -5.59 -14.28 -1.68
C ALA A 187 -5.38 -14.67 -3.15
N ALA A 188 -4.14 -14.65 -3.66
CA ALA A 188 -3.78 -15.16 -4.97
C ALA A 188 -3.81 -16.70 -5.00
N ALA A 189 -3.24 -17.34 -3.96
CA ALA A 189 -3.17 -18.79 -3.83
C ALA A 189 -4.54 -19.46 -3.59
N GLU A 190 -5.41 -18.86 -2.78
CA GLU A 190 -6.75 -19.43 -2.48
C GLU A 190 -7.69 -19.44 -3.69
N GLY A 191 -7.51 -18.52 -4.64
CA GLY A 191 -8.30 -18.47 -5.89
C GLY A 191 -7.98 -19.62 -6.85
N LEU A 192 -6.78 -20.18 -6.77
CA LEU A 192 -6.31 -21.26 -7.63
C LEU A 192 -6.80 -22.66 -7.20
N GLY A 193 -7.27 -22.82 -5.96
CA GLY A 193 -7.46 -24.13 -5.34
C GLY A 193 -8.90 -24.68 -5.22
N LYS A 194 -9.94 -23.93 -5.59
CA LYS A 194 -11.33 -24.26 -5.18
C LYS A 194 -12.31 -24.67 -6.28
N LYS A 195 -11.83 -25.13 -7.44
CA LYS A 195 -12.71 -25.50 -8.57
C LYS A 195 -12.94 -27.00 -8.80
N THR A 196 -12.60 -27.87 -7.85
CA THR A 196 -12.93 -29.31 -7.95
C THR A 196 -13.75 -29.79 -6.75
N ALA A 197 -14.78 -30.59 -7.08
CA ALA A 197 -15.69 -31.33 -6.20
C ALA A 197 -16.90 -30.56 -5.61
N ALA A 198 -17.81 -30.14 -6.50
CA ALA A 198 -19.24 -30.10 -6.17
C ALA A 198 -20.06 -30.33 -7.45
N ASP A 199 -19.98 -31.53 -8.02
CA ASP A 199 -21.03 -32.13 -8.86
C ASP A 199 -20.64 -33.56 -9.25
N SER A 200 -21.13 -34.53 -8.47
CA SER A 200 -21.60 -35.85 -8.94
C SER A 200 -21.81 -36.78 -7.75
N THR A 201 -23.06 -36.93 -7.30
CA THR A 201 -23.71 -38.24 -7.07
C THR A 201 -25.14 -38.00 -6.59
N ALA A 202 -26.08 -38.09 -7.52
CA ALA A 202 -27.47 -38.41 -7.26
C ALA A 202 -27.79 -39.70 -8.03
N ALA A 203 -28.11 -40.76 -7.31
CA ALA A 203 -28.92 -41.93 -7.71
C ALA A 203 -29.22 -42.71 -6.42
N GLU A 204 -30.40 -42.50 -5.84
CA GLU A 204 -31.53 -43.45 -5.84
C GLU A 204 -31.33 -44.70 -4.95
N THR A 205 -32.07 -44.77 -3.84
CA THR A 205 -33.13 -45.79 -3.67
C THR A 205 -34.06 -45.45 -2.50
N ALA A 206 -35.31 -45.84 -2.71
CA ALA A 206 -36.50 -45.50 -1.95
C ALA A 206 -36.67 -46.26 -0.61
N GLY A 207 -37.58 -45.77 0.24
CA GLY A 207 -38.39 -46.64 1.09
C GLY A 207 -38.84 -46.09 2.45
N GLY A 208 -40.16 -45.96 2.63
CA GLY A 208 -40.87 -46.13 3.91
C GLY A 208 -40.90 -44.90 4.82
N ASP A 209 -42.00 -44.15 4.94
CA ASP A 209 -43.32 -44.46 5.51
C ASP A 209 -43.36 -44.40 7.06
N GLY A 210 -44.39 -43.74 7.57
CA GLY A 210 -44.89 -43.90 8.94
C GLY A 210 -44.65 -42.76 9.94
N GLY A 211 -45.73 -42.10 10.34
CA GLY A 211 -46.00 -41.94 11.78
C GLY A 211 -46.02 -40.53 12.35
N THR A 212 -47.17 -39.88 12.22
CA THR A 212 -47.74 -38.89 13.16
C THR A 212 -47.66 -39.36 14.63
N GLU A 213 -47.31 -38.48 15.57
CA GLU A 213 -48.17 -38.23 16.75
C GLU A 213 -47.76 -37.00 17.57
N THR A 214 -48.76 -36.55 18.31
CA THR A 214 -49.04 -35.23 18.85
C THR A 214 -48.72 -35.12 20.34
N GLN A 215 -48.79 -33.88 20.84
CA GLN A 215 -49.00 -33.45 22.24
C GLN A 215 -47.81 -33.51 23.21
N ALA A 216 -47.75 -32.76 24.31
CA ALA A 216 -48.17 -31.41 24.73
C ALA A 216 -47.86 -31.34 26.25
N PHE A 217 -47.58 -30.13 26.76
CA PHE A 217 -47.65 -29.72 28.18
C PHE A 217 -46.82 -30.47 29.24
N ALA A 218 -45.95 -29.74 29.96
CA ALA A 218 -46.30 -29.13 31.26
C ALA A 218 -45.06 -28.59 32.00
N ALA A 219 -45.32 -27.56 32.81
CA ALA A 219 -44.38 -26.81 33.62
C ALA A 219 -44.05 -27.49 34.97
N GLY A 220 -42.94 -27.05 35.58
CA GLY A 220 -42.58 -27.23 37.00
C GLY A 220 -41.14 -26.74 37.20
N VAL A 221 -40.88 -25.51 37.62
CA VAL A 221 -40.83 -25.03 39.02
C VAL A 221 -39.99 -25.93 39.93
N GLY A 222 -38.87 -25.38 40.43
CA GLY A 222 -38.44 -25.67 41.80
C GLY A 222 -36.96 -26.00 42.02
N SER A 223 -36.27 -25.02 42.62
CA SER A 223 -35.37 -25.19 43.77
C SER A 223 -33.84 -25.21 43.56
N ASN A 224 -33.27 -24.15 44.15
CA ASN A 224 -31.90 -23.95 44.59
C ASN A 224 -31.30 -25.14 45.35
N VAL A 225 -30.02 -25.42 45.09
CA VAL A 225 -29.08 -25.89 46.11
C VAL A 225 -27.74 -25.19 45.91
N THR A 226 -27.36 -24.42 46.93
CA THR A 226 -26.03 -23.87 47.22
C THR A 226 -24.98 -24.97 47.39
N SER A 227 -23.83 -24.84 46.74
CA SER A 227 -22.61 -25.56 47.14
C SER A 227 -21.46 -24.58 47.36
N THR A 228 -20.90 -24.69 48.56
CA THR A 228 -19.75 -23.99 49.12
C THR A 228 -18.45 -24.57 48.56
N GLY A 229 -17.56 -23.72 48.05
CA GLY A 229 -16.21 -24.08 47.63
C GLY A 229 -15.15 -23.44 48.52
N THR A 230 -14.69 -24.18 49.52
CA THR A 230 -13.35 -24.12 50.15
C THR A 230 -12.34 -24.71 49.15
N GLY A 231 -11.18 -24.15 48.81
CA GLY A 231 -10.13 -23.62 49.67
C GLY A 231 -8.98 -24.65 49.74
N THR A 232 -7.95 -24.49 48.91
CA THR A 232 -6.57 -25.06 48.97
C THR A 232 -5.85 -24.50 47.72
N GLY A 233 -4.62 -23.98 47.71
CA GLY A 233 -3.52 -23.99 48.66
C GLY A 233 -2.25 -24.53 47.96
N LEU A 234 -1.37 -23.62 47.50
CA LEU A 234 0.08 -23.79 47.23
C LEU A 234 0.46 -24.80 46.10
N THR A 235 1.48 -24.64 45.26
CA THR A 235 2.88 -24.19 45.42
C THR A 235 3.50 -23.86 44.05
N LEU A 236 4.36 -22.83 43.99
CA LEU A 236 5.36 -22.60 42.93
C LEU A 236 6.54 -23.58 43.05
N PRO A 237 7.25 -23.93 41.96
CA PRO A 237 8.64 -24.35 42.03
C PRO A 237 9.59 -23.20 41.62
N GLN A 238 10.58 -22.99 42.48
CA GLN A 238 11.77 -22.18 42.27
C GLN A 238 12.73 -22.83 41.26
N ALA A 239 13.44 -21.96 40.53
CA ALA A 239 14.61 -22.30 39.72
C ALA A 239 15.88 -22.37 40.59
N GLN A 240 16.82 -23.23 40.21
CA GLN A 240 18.24 -23.10 40.53
C GLN A 240 19.15 -23.52 39.36
N PRO A 241 20.40 -23.01 39.29
CA PRO A 241 21.31 -23.10 38.14
C PRO A 241 22.51 -24.05 38.36
N ALA A 242 23.18 -24.46 37.27
CA ALA A 242 24.55 -25.03 37.24
C ALA A 242 25.04 -24.99 35.76
N THR A 243 26.02 -24.15 35.39
CA THR A 243 27.50 -24.35 35.33
C THR A 243 28.00 -25.43 34.35
N ASP A 244 28.75 -24.95 33.34
CA ASP A 244 29.93 -25.46 32.64
C ASP A 244 30.17 -26.97 32.45
N ALA A 245 30.39 -27.38 31.19
CA ALA A 245 31.64 -28.05 30.79
C ALA A 245 31.72 -28.29 29.27
N SER A 246 32.87 -27.89 28.73
CA SER A 246 33.45 -28.29 27.44
C SER A 246 33.64 -29.81 27.34
N SER A 247 33.38 -30.39 26.17
CA SER A 247 34.30 -31.39 25.60
C SER A 247 34.11 -31.55 24.09
N SER A 248 35.26 -31.49 23.41
CA SER A 248 35.52 -31.86 22.03
C SER A 248 35.44 -33.38 21.84
N ALA A 249 34.87 -33.83 20.72
CA ALA A 249 35.28 -35.07 20.08
C ALA A 249 35.12 -34.96 18.57
N ALA A 250 36.20 -35.27 17.87
CA ALA A 250 36.33 -35.31 16.44
C ALA A 250 35.44 -36.40 15.81
N ASN A 251 34.99 -36.15 14.57
CA ASN A 251 34.80 -37.21 13.60
C ASN A 251 35.14 -36.69 12.20
N GLU A 252 36.11 -37.36 11.59
CA GLU A 252 36.58 -37.17 10.23
C GLU A 252 35.58 -37.70 9.19
N ALA A 253 35.64 -37.04 8.04
CA ALA A 253 35.49 -37.58 6.68
C ALA A 253 34.18 -38.29 6.30
N THR A 254 33.36 -37.57 5.52
CA THR A 254 33.02 -38.05 4.17
C THR A 254 32.70 -36.87 3.26
N SER A 255 33.56 -36.70 2.25
CA SER A 255 33.46 -35.70 1.18
C SER A 255 32.34 -36.07 0.21
N GLY A 256 31.21 -35.38 0.29
CA GLY A 256 30.16 -35.37 -0.73
C GLY A 256 30.15 -34.02 -1.45
N LYS A 257 30.56 -34.03 -2.71
CA LYS A 257 30.54 -32.91 -3.65
C LYS A 257 29.08 -32.54 -3.98
N PRO A 258 28.59 -31.31 -3.76
CA PRO A 258 27.27 -30.93 -4.27
C PRO A 258 27.44 -30.48 -5.72
N GLU A 259 26.87 -31.27 -6.60
CA GLU A 259 26.66 -30.95 -8.01
C GLU A 259 25.57 -29.87 -8.08
N ALA A 260 25.92 -28.72 -8.64
CA ALA A 260 25.02 -27.60 -8.83
C ALA A 260 23.99 -27.94 -9.92
N ALA A 261 22.83 -28.44 -9.50
CA ALA A 261 21.63 -28.50 -10.35
C ALA A 261 21.08 -27.07 -10.48
N ALA A 262 21.30 -26.46 -11.64
CA ALA A 262 20.55 -25.30 -12.07
C ALA A 262 19.14 -25.79 -12.45
N ASP A 263 18.21 -25.71 -11.51
CA ASP A 263 16.78 -25.89 -11.76
C ASP A 263 16.28 -24.72 -12.61
N THR A 264 16.28 -24.90 -13.93
CA THR A 264 15.37 -24.18 -14.82
C THR A 264 13.96 -24.64 -14.47
N ALA A 265 13.25 -23.84 -13.67
CA ALA A 265 11.83 -24.01 -13.42
C ALA A 265 11.07 -23.86 -14.74
N ASP A 266 10.83 -24.98 -15.41
CA ASP A 266 9.95 -25.06 -16.58
C ASP A 266 8.51 -24.88 -16.09
N ALA A 267 7.98 -23.67 -16.29
CA ALA A 267 6.66 -23.24 -15.85
C ALA A 267 5.55 -23.80 -16.76
N SER A 268 5.50 -25.13 -16.93
CA SER A 268 4.36 -25.80 -17.58
C SER A 268 3.21 -25.95 -16.58
N SER A 269 2.59 -24.83 -16.19
CA SER A 269 1.37 -24.82 -15.36
C SER A 269 0.15 -25.22 -16.19
N GLY A 270 -0.47 -26.34 -15.85
CA GLY A 270 -1.68 -26.84 -16.51
C GLY A 270 -2.91 -25.94 -16.31
N GLY A 271 -3.53 -25.54 -17.41
CA GLY A 271 -4.98 -25.64 -17.64
C GLY A 271 -5.96 -24.88 -16.74
N ALA A 272 -5.55 -23.92 -15.91
CA ALA A 272 -6.50 -23.02 -15.28
C ALA A 272 -6.90 -21.94 -16.30
N GLY A 273 -8.15 -22.02 -16.78
CA GLY A 273 -8.68 -21.24 -17.90
C GLY A 273 -8.20 -19.79 -17.95
N SER A 274 -7.20 -19.54 -18.80
CA SER A 274 -6.70 -18.20 -19.08
C SER A 274 -7.87 -17.37 -19.59
N GLU A 275 -8.16 -16.24 -18.94
CA GLU A 275 -9.09 -15.26 -19.50
C GLU A 275 -8.65 -14.98 -20.95
N PRO A 276 -9.61 -14.93 -21.91
CA PRO A 276 -9.27 -14.70 -23.30
C PRO A 276 -8.50 -13.39 -23.44
N ARG A 277 -7.32 -13.46 -24.05
CA ARG A 277 -6.50 -12.27 -24.32
C ARG A 277 -7.30 -11.29 -25.17
N THR A 278 -7.14 -10.01 -24.88
CA THR A 278 -7.71 -8.97 -25.74
C THR A 278 -6.98 -9.00 -27.11
N PRO A 279 -7.65 -8.62 -28.22
CA PRO A 279 -6.98 -8.50 -29.51
C PRO A 279 -5.76 -7.56 -29.46
N TYR A 280 -5.81 -6.52 -28.61
CA TYR A 280 -4.69 -5.60 -28.41
C TYR A 280 -3.51 -6.24 -27.68
N ALA A 281 -3.77 -7.03 -26.63
CA ALA A 281 -2.72 -7.78 -25.94
C ALA A 281 -2.02 -8.76 -26.88
N GLN A 282 -2.79 -9.45 -27.73
CA GLN A 282 -2.22 -10.33 -28.75
C GLN A 282 -1.36 -9.56 -29.76
N ALA A 283 -1.87 -8.47 -30.34
CA ALA A 283 -1.12 -7.66 -31.29
C ALA A 283 0.16 -7.06 -30.67
N LEU A 284 0.12 -6.69 -29.39
CA LEU A 284 1.29 -6.20 -28.66
C LEU A 284 2.33 -7.31 -28.43
N SER A 285 1.88 -8.52 -28.08
CA SER A 285 2.76 -9.70 -27.95
C SER A 285 3.47 -10.01 -29.28
N GLU A 286 2.73 -10.04 -30.38
CA GLU A 286 3.28 -10.28 -31.72
C GLU A 286 4.28 -9.18 -32.13
N ALA A 287 4.03 -7.92 -31.74
CA ALA A 287 4.97 -6.83 -31.99
C ALA A 287 6.25 -6.95 -31.15
N LEU A 288 6.14 -7.34 -29.86
CA LEU A 288 7.29 -7.57 -28.98
C LEU A 288 8.21 -8.69 -29.51
N GLU A 289 7.61 -9.79 -29.97
CA GLU A 289 8.33 -10.92 -30.56
C GLU A 289 9.01 -10.54 -31.87
N ARG A 290 8.27 -9.89 -32.78
CA ARG A 290 8.79 -9.47 -34.09
C ARG A 290 9.95 -8.50 -33.97
N CYS A 291 9.85 -7.53 -33.07
CA CYS A 291 10.89 -6.55 -32.86
C CYS A 291 12.08 -7.12 -32.08
N GLY A 292 12.01 -8.34 -31.53
CA GLY A 292 13.13 -8.90 -30.75
C GLY A 292 13.52 -8.03 -29.55
N ALA A 293 12.56 -7.34 -28.93
CA ALA A 293 12.83 -6.36 -27.87
C ALA A 293 13.43 -6.99 -26.59
N GLY A 294 13.46 -8.33 -26.49
CA GLY A 294 13.91 -9.04 -25.28
C GLY A 294 13.03 -8.77 -24.06
N VAL A 295 11.78 -8.36 -24.29
CA VAL A 295 10.75 -8.08 -23.28
C VAL A 295 9.49 -8.85 -23.65
N SER A 296 9.02 -9.71 -22.75
CA SER A 296 7.76 -10.42 -22.94
C SER A 296 6.54 -9.52 -22.67
N GLU A 297 5.37 -9.92 -23.18
CA GLU A 297 4.11 -9.22 -22.87
C GLU A 297 3.87 -9.11 -21.36
N ALA A 298 4.16 -10.17 -20.60
CA ALA A 298 4.04 -10.19 -19.14
C ALA A 298 4.99 -9.21 -18.45
N GLN A 299 6.24 -9.10 -18.91
CA GLN A 299 7.20 -8.13 -18.36
C GLN A 299 6.79 -6.68 -18.65
N LEU A 300 6.23 -6.41 -19.83
CA LEU A 300 5.71 -5.09 -20.15
C LEU A 300 4.45 -4.76 -19.34
N HIS A 301 3.55 -5.73 -19.13
CA HIS A 301 2.40 -5.59 -18.25
C HIS A 301 2.84 -5.27 -16.80
N LYS A 302 3.81 -6.02 -16.27
CA LYS A 302 4.42 -5.76 -14.97
C LYS A 302 4.95 -4.32 -14.90
N SER A 303 5.71 -3.91 -15.91
CA SER A 303 6.29 -2.56 -15.99
C SER A 303 5.20 -1.48 -15.97
N ALA A 304 4.11 -1.67 -16.73
CA ALA A 304 2.99 -0.74 -16.78
C ALA A 304 2.28 -0.61 -15.42
N LEU A 305 2.05 -1.73 -14.73
CA LEU A 305 1.46 -1.74 -13.38
C LEU A 305 2.37 -1.03 -12.37
N VAL A 306 3.67 -1.35 -12.36
CA VAL A 306 4.68 -0.69 -11.52
C VAL A 306 4.67 0.83 -11.73
N LEU A 307 4.65 1.29 -12.98
CA LEU A 307 4.62 2.72 -13.29
C LEU A 307 3.32 3.37 -12.81
N ARG A 308 2.14 2.76 -13.06
CA ARG A 308 0.88 3.33 -12.60
C ARG A 308 0.81 3.38 -11.08
N LEU A 309 1.30 2.36 -10.38
CA LEU A 309 1.37 2.32 -8.93
C LEU A 309 2.30 3.38 -8.37
N PHE A 310 3.54 3.43 -8.86
CA PHE A 310 4.54 4.40 -8.41
C PHE A 310 4.04 5.84 -8.59
N LEU A 311 3.54 6.16 -9.78
CA LEU A 311 3.07 7.52 -10.11
C LEU A 311 1.75 7.87 -9.42
N GLY A 312 0.83 6.90 -9.34
CA GLY A 312 -0.44 7.04 -8.64
C GLY A 312 -0.26 7.26 -7.14
N CYS A 313 0.63 6.51 -6.48
CA CYS A 313 0.91 6.69 -5.05
C CYS A 313 1.45 8.09 -4.74
N ARG A 314 2.32 8.63 -5.60
CA ARG A 314 2.83 10.01 -5.45
C ARG A 314 1.73 11.04 -5.62
N ALA A 315 0.91 10.92 -6.66
CA ALA A 315 -0.23 11.82 -6.88
C ALA A 315 -1.21 11.80 -5.70
N VAL A 316 -1.52 10.61 -5.18
CA VAL A 316 -2.37 10.43 -3.99
C VAL A 316 -1.74 11.09 -2.76
N GLY A 317 -0.44 10.90 -2.53
CA GLY A 317 0.28 11.51 -1.41
C GLY A 317 0.30 13.04 -1.48
N GLU A 318 0.50 13.61 -2.67
CA GLU A 318 0.47 15.06 -2.91
C GLU A 318 -0.92 15.65 -2.66
N GLN A 319 -1.98 15.01 -3.18
CA GLN A 319 -3.36 15.43 -2.94
C GLN A 319 -3.74 15.32 -1.45
N ALA A 320 -3.32 14.25 -0.78
CA ALA A 320 -3.54 14.07 0.66
C ALA A 320 -2.81 15.15 1.48
N ALA A 321 -1.56 15.48 1.13
CA ALA A 321 -0.81 16.55 1.79
C ALA A 321 -1.43 17.93 1.53
N ALA A 322 -1.92 18.20 0.33
CA ALA A 322 -2.62 19.44 0.00
C ALA A 322 -3.92 19.59 0.79
N ALA A 323 -4.71 18.52 0.93
CA ALA A 323 -5.92 18.52 1.75
C ALA A 323 -5.61 18.80 3.23
N GLN A 324 -4.56 18.20 3.78
CA GLN A 324 -4.13 18.47 5.16
C GLN A 324 -3.73 19.93 5.38
N LYS A 325 -2.99 20.53 4.43
CA LYS A 325 -2.58 21.94 4.50
C LYS A 325 -3.75 22.91 4.46
N SER A 326 -4.83 22.57 3.75
CA SER A 326 -6.04 23.40 3.71
C SER A 326 -6.97 23.22 4.91
N GLY A 327 -6.56 22.44 5.93
CA GLY A 327 -7.39 22.09 7.08
C GLY A 327 -8.53 21.11 6.73
N GLY A 328 -8.57 20.62 5.49
CA GLY A 328 -9.47 19.56 5.06
C GLY A 328 -9.02 18.22 5.63
N GLY A 329 -9.87 17.59 6.44
CA GLY A 329 -9.68 16.17 6.77
C GLY A 329 -9.83 15.29 5.53
N SER A 330 -9.58 13.99 5.64
CA SER A 330 -9.75 13.03 4.52
C SER A 330 -11.17 13.05 3.91
N ALA A 331 -12.16 13.54 4.64
CA ALA A 331 -13.52 13.77 4.15
C ALA A 331 -13.62 14.79 3.00
N SER A 332 -12.61 15.65 2.79
CA SER A 332 -12.56 16.60 1.67
C SER A 332 -12.05 15.98 0.36
N LEU A 333 -11.44 14.79 0.43
CA LEU A 333 -10.95 14.06 -0.73
C LEU A 333 -12.17 13.40 -1.40
N GLY A 334 -12.71 14.07 -2.42
CA GLY A 334 -13.97 13.71 -3.06
C GLY A 334 -14.01 12.32 -3.71
N PRO A 335 -15.14 11.92 -4.30
CA PRO A 335 -15.35 10.57 -4.86
C PRO A 335 -14.31 10.14 -5.89
N SER A 336 -13.73 11.08 -6.64
CA SER A 336 -12.66 10.81 -7.63
C SER A 336 -11.41 10.25 -6.97
N PHE A 337 -10.99 10.80 -5.83
CA PHE A 337 -9.83 10.33 -5.08
C PHE A 337 -10.00 8.88 -4.61
N GLN A 338 -11.19 8.55 -4.10
CA GLN A 338 -11.54 7.20 -3.67
C GLN A 338 -11.55 6.20 -4.83
N ALA A 339 -11.97 6.63 -6.04
CA ALA A 339 -11.92 5.79 -7.23
C ALA A 339 -10.47 5.50 -7.66
N ILE A 340 -9.58 6.51 -7.63
CA ILE A 340 -8.15 6.35 -7.92
C ILE A 340 -7.52 5.36 -6.93
N LEU A 341 -7.75 5.54 -5.63
CA LEU A 341 -7.25 4.64 -4.60
C LEU A 341 -7.65 3.18 -4.82
N ARG A 342 -8.93 2.92 -5.15
CA ARG A 342 -9.40 1.55 -5.45
C ARG A 342 -8.69 0.97 -6.67
N SER A 343 -8.51 1.78 -7.71
CA SER A 343 -7.81 1.36 -8.93
C SER A 343 -6.34 1.01 -8.64
N LEU A 344 -5.67 1.76 -7.77
CA LEU A 344 -4.28 1.47 -7.41
C LEU A 344 -4.18 0.23 -6.50
N LEU A 345 -5.10 0.04 -5.56
CA LEU A 345 -5.14 -1.19 -4.76
C LEU A 345 -5.39 -2.45 -5.62
N LEU A 346 -6.21 -2.30 -6.68
CA LEU A 346 -6.41 -3.34 -7.69
C LEU A 346 -5.10 -3.69 -8.39
N ASP A 347 -4.33 -2.68 -8.79
CA ASP A 347 -3.02 -2.89 -9.43
C ASP A 347 -2.04 -3.59 -8.50
N CYS A 348 -2.02 -3.25 -7.21
CA CYS A 348 -1.15 -3.94 -6.25
C CYS A 348 -1.41 -5.45 -6.28
N GLN A 349 -2.68 -5.87 -6.35
CA GLN A 349 -2.99 -7.30 -6.43
C GLN A 349 -2.68 -7.88 -7.80
N GLN A 350 -3.02 -7.21 -8.90
CA GLN A 350 -2.67 -7.70 -10.24
C GLN A 350 -1.16 -7.89 -10.38
N LEU A 351 -0.37 -6.98 -9.80
CA LEU A 351 1.08 -7.05 -9.78
C LEU A 351 1.57 -8.23 -8.94
N LEU A 352 0.97 -8.50 -7.77
CA LEU A 352 1.29 -9.66 -6.94
C LEU A 352 0.87 -11.00 -7.58
N ASP A 353 -0.23 -11.02 -8.33
CA ASP A 353 -0.68 -12.19 -9.09
C ASP A 353 0.26 -12.46 -10.27
N LEU A 354 0.75 -11.41 -10.92
CA LEU A 354 1.66 -11.49 -12.06
C LEU A 354 3.10 -11.83 -11.63
N ASP A 355 3.57 -11.22 -10.55
CA ASP A 355 4.89 -11.43 -9.99
C ASP A 355 4.84 -11.40 -8.45
N PRO A 356 4.70 -12.57 -7.80
CA PRO A 356 4.70 -12.69 -6.35
C PRO A 356 6.01 -12.22 -5.69
N SER A 357 7.09 -12.03 -6.46
CA SER A 357 8.37 -11.53 -5.98
C SER A 357 8.47 -9.99 -5.97
N CYS A 358 7.48 -9.29 -6.54
CA CYS A 358 7.45 -7.83 -6.60
C CYS A 358 7.11 -7.21 -5.23
N MET A 359 8.12 -7.10 -4.36
CA MET A 359 7.94 -6.70 -2.97
C MET A 359 7.48 -5.24 -2.80
N HIS A 360 7.77 -4.36 -3.77
CA HIS A 360 7.33 -2.97 -3.72
C HIS A 360 5.81 -2.80 -3.90
N ALA A 361 5.11 -3.80 -4.43
CA ALA A 361 3.64 -3.82 -4.41
C ALA A 361 3.07 -3.69 -2.99
N TYR A 362 3.74 -4.29 -1.99
CA TYR A 362 3.36 -4.15 -0.58
C TYR A 362 3.66 -2.76 -0.02
N VAL A 363 4.78 -2.15 -0.43
CA VAL A 363 5.12 -0.76 -0.05
C VAL A 363 4.04 0.19 -0.55
N TRP A 364 3.68 0.10 -1.84
CA TRP A 364 2.64 0.96 -2.40
C TRP A 364 1.26 0.69 -1.79
N ALA A 365 0.89 -0.57 -1.58
CA ALA A 365 -0.36 -0.90 -0.88
C ALA A 365 -0.40 -0.29 0.54
N ALA A 366 0.70 -0.39 1.30
CA ALA A 366 0.82 0.21 2.62
C ALA A 366 0.63 1.74 2.59
N GLN A 367 1.33 2.42 1.68
CA GLN A 367 1.22 3.87 1.52
C GLN A 367 -0.19 4.32 1.14
N LEU A 368 -0.84 3.64 0.19
CA LEU A 368 -2.21 3.93 -0.23
C LEU A 368 -3.19 3.79 0.94
N VAL A 369 -3.07 2.72 1.73
CA VAL A 369 -3.90 2.50 2.91
C VAL A 369 -3.70 3.60 3.95
N LEU A 370 -2.46 4.03 4.17
CA LEU A 370 -2.13 5.12 5.10
C LEU A 370 -2.71 6.46 4.66
N TYR A 371 -2.62 6.81 3.37
CA TYR A 371 -3.15 8.08 2.85
C TYR A 371 -4.67 8.13 2.86
N ALA A 372 -5.33 7.01 2.56
CA ALA A 372 -6.76 6.99 2.36
C ALA A 372 -7.57 7.23 3.65
N LYS A 373 -6.99 6.96 4.83
CA LYS A 373 -7.76 6.74 6.08
C LYS A 373 -9.03 5.91 5.82
N TRP A 374 -8.90 4.94 4.90
CA TRP A 374 -10.02 4.14 4.44
C TRP A 374 -10.56 3.38 5.66
N PRO A 375 -11.89 3.18 5.79
CA PRO A 375 -12.47 2.34 6.83
C PRO A 375 -12.19 0.85 6.57
N LEU A 376 -10.92 0.50 6.38
CA LEU A 376 -10.45 -0.88 6.33
C LEU A 376 -10.42 -1.40 7.75
N ASP A 377 -10.74 -2.68 7.88
CA ASP A 377 -10.57 -3.42 9.13
C ASP A 377 -9.09 -3.32 9.58
N PRO A 378 -8.81 -2.74 10.76
CA PRO A 378 -7.46 -2.61 11.31
C PRO A 378 -6.67 -3.93 11.30
N ALA A 379 -7.35 -5.06 11.54
CA ALA A 379 -6.71 -6.36 11.56
C ALA A 379 -6.15 -6.75 10.18
N ARG A 380 -6.84 -6.36 9.09
CA ARG A 380 -6.40 -6.65 7.72
C ARG A 380 -5.26 -5.74 7.28
N VAL A 381 -5.29 -4.47 7.68
CA VAL A 381 -4.17 -3.55 7.45
C VAL A 381 -2.91 -4.07 8.14
N ALA A 382 -3.02 -4.47 9.41
CA ALA A 382 -1.91 -5.09 10.14
C ALA A 382 -1.44 -6.40 9.49
N ALA A 383 -2.34 -7.20 8.91
CA ALA A 383 -1.98 -8.43 8.21
C ALA A 383 -1.18 -8.15 6.92
N LEU A 384 -1.66 -7.21 6.08
CA LEU A 384 -0.95 -6.75 4.87
C LEU A 384 0.48 -6.32 5.19
N LEU A 385 0.62 -5.44 6.19
CA LEU A 385 1.90 -4.86 6.56
C LEU A 385 2.88 -5.92 7.12
N ARG A 386 2.38 -6.86 7.93
CA ARG A 386 3.19 -7.97 8.44
C ARG A 386 3.59 -8.93 7.33
N GLU A 387 2.66 -9.33 6.47
CA GLU A 387 2.94 -10.23 5.34
C GLU A 387 3.96 -9.60 4.39
N GLY A 388 3.77 -8.34 3.99
CA GLY A 388 4.68 -7.62 3.12
C GLY A 388 6.09 -7.52 3.71
N GLY A 389 6.19 -7.17 5.00
CA GLY A 389 7.48 -7.11 5.69
C GLY A 389 8.18 -8.46 5.80
N GLN A 390 7.43 -9.55 6.03
CA GLN A 390 7.98 -10.91 6.09
C GLN A 390 8.46 -11.40 4.72
N ARG A 391 7.63 -11.25 3.68
CA ARG A 391 7.97 -11.65 2.32
C ARG A 391 9.16 -10.88 1.77
N ALA A 392 9.20 -9.57 1.98
CA ALA A 392 10.32 -8.76 1.53
C ALA A 392 11.65 -9.18 2.19
N LYS A 393 11.62 -9.53 3.48
CA LYS A 393 12.80 -10.10 4.15
C LYS A 393 13.18 -11.48 3.61
N ALA A 394 12.21 -12.35 3.38
CA ALA A 394 12.45 -13.68 2.82
C ALA A 394 13.08 -13.59 1.41
N ALA A 395 12.62 -12.63 0.60
CA ALA A 395 13.18 -12.34 -0.72
C ALA A 395 14.51 -11.58 -0.68
N ARG A 396 15.03 -11.22 0.50
CA ARG A 396 16.21 -10.34 0.69
C ARG A 396 16.05 -8.96 0.04
N CYS A 397 14.81 -8.50 -0.15
CA CYS A 397 14.49 -7.16 -0.62
C CYS A 397 14.50 -6.17 0.57
N TRP A 398 15.70 -5.79 1.03
CA TRP A 398 15.88 -5.00 2.25
C TRP A 398 15.31 -3.59 2.17
N LEU A 399 15.26 -2.95 1.00
CA LEU A 399 14.67 -1.61 0.89
C LEU A 399 13.16 -1.69 1.06
N ALA A 400 12.51 -2.59 0.30
CA ALA A 400 11.06 -2.82 0.41
C ALA A 400 10.68 -3.23 1.84
N ALA A 401 11.44 -4.14 2.45
CA ALA A 401 11.21 -4.56 3.83
C ALA A 401 11.35 -3.39 4.81
N GLY A 402 12.35 -2.53 4.62
CA GLY A 402 12.54 -1.30 5.41
C GLY A 402 11.36 -0.35 5.32
N GLU A 403 10.87 -0.08 4.11
CA GLU A 403 9.75 0.83 3.90
C GLU A 403 8.43 0.27 4.43
N VAL A 404 8.12 -1.02 4.21
CA VAL A 404 6.91 -1.64 4.77
C VAL A 404 6.94 -1.63 6.30
N GLN A 405 8.09 -1.93 6.93
CA GLN A 405 8.19 -1.88 8.39
C GLN A 405 8.10 -0.45 8.94
N HIS A 406 8.63 0.54 8.23
CA HIS A 406 8.45 1.96 8.56
C HIS A 406 6.97 2.36 8.53
N ASP A 407 6.28 2.03 7.44
CA ASP A 407 4.86 2.35 7.25
C ASP A 407 3.99 1.61 8.28
N HIS A 408 4.37 0.38 8.66
CA HIS A 408 3.71 -0.36 9.74
C HIS A 408 3.89 0.31 11.10
N ALA A 409 5.10 0.76 11.42
CA ALA A 409 5.35 1.51 12.64
C ALA A 409 4.54 2.82 12.67
N LEU A 410 4.46 3.55 11.56
CA LEU A 410 3.64 4.77 11.45
C LEU A 410 2.16 4.47 11.70
N TRP A 411 1.63 3.40 11.10
CA TRP A 411 0.26 2.96 11.34
C TRP A 411 -0.01 2.69 12.83
N LEU A 412 0.85 1.89 13.48
CA LEU A 412 0.73 1.57 14.91
C LEU A 412 0.80 2.82 15.79
N LEU A 413 1.69 3.77 15.49
CA LEU A 413 1.82 5.02 16.23
C LEU A 413 0.55 5.88 16.12
N ASN A 414 -0.05 5.95 14.93
CA ASN A 414 -1.31 6.66 14.72
C ASN A 414 -2.46 5.98 15.49
N SER A 415 -2.58 4.65 15.41
CA SER A 415 -3.58 3.90 16.16
C SER A 415 -3.39 4.06 17.68
N ALA A 416 -2.15 3.98 18.17
CA ALA A 416 -1.82 4.15 19.58
C ALA A 416 -2.13 5.57 20.11
N ALA A 417 -2.06 6.59 19.25
CA ALA A 417 -2.40 7.96 19.62
C ALA A 417 -3.90 8.16 19.87
N GLU A 418 -4.75 7.35 19.23
CA GLU A 418 -6.21 7.39 19.34
C GLU A 418 -6.75 6.37 20.36
N GLU A 419 -5.97 5.34 20.70
CA GLU A 419 -6.36 4.26 21.59
C GLU A 419 -6.50 4.72 23.07
N ARG A 420 -7.64 4.36 23.67
CA ARG A 420 -7.98 4.66 25.07
C ARG A 420 -7.55 3.55 26.02
N ASN A 421 -7.49 2.31 25.53
CA ASN A 421 -7.02 1.19 26.31
C ASN A 421 -5.49 1.24 26.43
N VAL A 422 -5.01 1.49 27.66
CA VAL A 422 -3.58 1.64 27.95
C VAL A 422 -2.77 0.40 27.56
N ALA A 423 -3.31 -0.80 27.75
CA ALA A 423 -2.62 -2.04 27.43
C ALA A 423 -2.45 -2.21 25.92
N VAL A 424 -3.51 -1.97 25.15
CA VAL A 424 -3.49 -2.03 23.67
C VAL A 424 -2.53 -0.96 23.13
N ARG A 425 -2.63 0.27 23.63
CA ARG A 425 -1.71 1.36 23.28
C ARG A 425 -0.26 0.98 23.55
N HIS A 426 0.06 0.46 24.74
CA HIS A 426 1.42 0.08 25.09
C HIS A 426 1.95 -1.04 24.20
N ALA A 427 1.12 -2.04 23.87
CA ALA A 427 1.48 -3.11 22.94
C ALA A 427 1.83 -2.55 21.54
N SER A 428 1.01 -1.66 21.00
CA SER A 428 1.28 -1.01 19.70
C SER A 428 2.57 -0.17 19.70
N LEU A 429 2.85 0.55 20.79
CA LEU A 429 4.09 1.34 20.91
C LEU A 429 5.33 0.43 21.00
N LEU A 430 5.23 -0.70 21.70
CA LEU A 430 6.32 -1.67 21.79
C LEU A 430 6.60 -2.31 20.42
N GLU A 431 5.56 -2.75 19.72
CA GLU A 431 5.68 -3.33 18.37
C GLU A 431 6.26 -2.31 17.38
N ALA A 432 5.81 -1.05 17.43
CA ALA A 432 6.39 0.03 16.61
C ALA A 432 7.90 0.21 16.87
N GLY A 433 8.35 0.13 18.12
CA GLY A 433 9.78 0.17 18.46
C GLY A 433 10.56 -0.97 17.81
N GLN A 434 10.07 -2.21 17.92
CA GLN A 434 10.70 -3.38 17.33
C GLN A 434 10.81 -3.28 15.80
N LEU A 435 9.78 -2.74 15.15
CA LEU A 435 9.80 -2.50 13.70
C LEU A 435 10.88 -1.48 13.32
N LEU A 436 11.00 -0.37 14.05
CA LEU A 436 12.02 0.65 13.78
C LEU A 436 13.45 0.14 14.00
N ASP A 437 13.67 -0.73 14.99
CA ASP A 437 14.96 -1.43 15.15
C ASP A 437 15.26 -2.36 13.97
N GLY A 438 14.22 -3.03 13.45
CA GLY A 438 14.29 -3.79 12.21
C GLY A 438 14.71 -2.93 11.01
N VAL A 439 14.11 -1.75 10.85
CA VAL A 439 14.48 -0.76 9.80
C VAL A 439 15.95 -0.38 9.89
N LYS A 440 16.45 -0.09 11.09
CA LYS A 440 17.88 0.21 11.31
C LYS A 440 18.79 -0.96 10.89
N GLY A 441 18.37 -2.21 11.15
CA GLY A 441 19.10 -3.40 10.70
C GLY A 441 19.18 -3.50 9.18
N MET A 442 18.09 -3.14 8.47
CA MET A 442 18.04 -3.16 7.01
C MET A 442 18.86 -2.02 6.38
N GLU A 443 18.88 -0.83 6.99
CA GLU A 443 19.81 0.26 6.62
C GLU A 443 21.26 -0.23 6.60
N GLY A 444 21.66 -1.02 7.60
CA GLY A 444 22.99 -1.63 7.66
C GLY A 444 23.32 -2.57 6.49
N ARG A 445 22.31 -3.27 5.94
CA ARG A 445 22.47 -4.19 4.80
C ARG A 445 22.47 -3.47 3.45
N LEU A 446 21.81 -2.32 3.37
CA LEU A 446 21.80 -1.45 2.19
C LEU A 446 23.06 -0.59 2.10
N LYS A 447 23.72 -0.37 3.23
CA LYS A 447 24.96 0.41 3.32
C LYS A 447 26.05 -0.22 2.46
N GLY A 448 26.61 0.58 1.57
CA GLY A 448 27.75 0.21 0.72
C GLY A 448 27.42 0.20 -0.78
N TRP A 449 26.16 -0.05 -1.16
CA TRP A 449 25.75 -0.05 -2.57
C TRP A 449 24.51 0.81 -2.87
N MET A 450 23.63 1.03 -1.88
CA MET A 450 22.49 1.93 -2.07
C MET A 450 22.95 3.39 -2.22
N PRO A 451 22.41 4.18 -3.16
CA PRO A 451 22.70 5.61 -3.26
C PRO A 451 22.46 6.33 -1.92
N ALA A 452 23.45 7.13 -1.50
CA ALA A 452 23.48 7.76 -0.17
C ALA A 452 22.19 8.54 0.13
N GLY A 453 21.73 9.39 -0.79
CA GLY A 453 20.51 10.18 -0.59
C GLY A 453 19.25 9.35 -0.34
N ARG A 454 19.17 8.15 -0.92
CA ARG A 454 18.04 7.24 -0.68
C ARG A 454 18.12 6.56 0.67
N LEU A 455 19.33 6.13 1.07
CA LEU A 455 19.57 5.57 2.40
C LEU A 455 19.33 6.60 3.50
N ASP A 456 19.78 7.84 3.30
CA ASP A 456 19.58 8.96 4.21
C ASP A 456 18.08 9.27 4.38
N GLN A 457 17.31 9.23 3.30
CA GLN A 457 15.85 9.40 3.36
C GLN A 457 15.18 8.34 4.25
N LEU A 458 15.56 7.06 4.13
CA LEU A 458 15.03 5.99 4.98
C LEU A 458 15.43 6.20 6.45
N ALA A 459 16.70 6.55 6.69
CA ALA A 459 17.22 6.81 8.02
C ALA A 459 16.55 8.01 8.70
N GLU A 460 16.34 9.11 7.97
CA GLU A 460 15.64 10.30 8.44
C GLU A 460 14.19 9.96 8.80
N ARG A 461 13.47 9.29 7.90
CA ARG A 461 12.09 8.82 8.13
C ARG A 461 11.99 7.95 9.39
N ARG A 462 12.95 7.04 9.61
CA ARG A 462 13.01 6.22 10.84
C ARG A 462 13.26 7.07 12.08
N GLN A 463 14.18 8.02 12.03
CA GLN A 463 14.50 8.91 13.15
C GLN A 463 13.30 9.78 13.55
N GLN A 464 12.56 10.31 12.56
CA GLN A 464 11.34 11.07 12.80
C GLN A 464 10.29 10.24 13.57
N LEU A 465 10.03 8.99 13.16
CA LEU A 465 9.11 8.10 13.89
C LEU A 465 9.62 7.71 15.28
N SER A 466 10.94 7.51 15.43
CA SER A 466 11.55 7.22 16.73
C SER A 466 11.32 8.39 17.70
N GLY A 467 11.45 9.63 17.24
CA GLY A 467 11.12 10.82 18.02
C GLY A 467 9.65 10.91 18.41
N LEU A 468 8.72 10.54 17.51
CA LEU A 468 7.29 10.46 17.82
C LEU A 468 6.96 9.38 18.85
N LEU A 469 7.58 8.20 18.72
CA LEU A 469 7.45 7.08 19.66
C LEU A 469 7.85 7.51 21.07
N LEU A 470 9.01 8.16 21.24
CA LEU A 470 9.46 8.67 22.54
C LEU A 470 8.48 9.69 23.14
N LYS A 471 7.96 10.61 22.33
CA LYS A 471 6.94 11.59 22.78
C LYS A 471 5.64 10.90 23.22
N LEU A 472 5.19 9.87 22.50
CA LEU A 472 3.99 9.09 22.84
C LEU A 472 4.19 8.26 24.12
N GLN A 473 5.34 7.61 24.28
CA GLN A 473 5.70 6.83 25.48
C GLN A 473 5.81 7.72 26.72
N ALA A 474 6.38 8.91 26.59
CA ALA A 474 6.48 9.88 27.66
C ALA A 474 5.14 10.59 27.98
N GLY A 475 4.03 10.18 27.35
CA GLY A 475 2.70 10.72 27.62
C GLY A 475 2.47 12.16 27.15
N HIS A 476 3.40 12.74 26.38
CA HIS A 476 3.30 14.12 25.88
C HIS A 476 2.23 14.27 24.80
N LEU A 477 1.88 13.18 24.11
CA LEU A 477 0.95 13.16 22.97
C LEU A 477 -0.30 12.34 23.31
N ARG A 478 -1.09 12.77 24.31
CA ARG A 478 -2.42 12.17 24.54
C ARG A 478 -3.48 12.63 23.53
N SER A 479 -3.17 13.54 22.60
CA SER A 479 -4.17 14.08 21.65
C SER A 479 -3.58 14.63 20.34
N LEU A 480 -2.99 13.79 19.49
CA LEU A 480 -2.66 14.24 18.12
C LEU A 480 -3.90 14.40 17.21
N GLY A 481 -5.07 13.94 17.63
CA GLY A 481 -6.31 14.04 16.85
C GLY A 481 -7.59 14.36 17.63
N ALA A 482 -7.56 14.34 18.97
CA ALA A 482 -8.62 14.99 19.73
C ALA A 482 -8.31 16.48 19.75
N VAL A 483 -9.11 17.28 19.04
CA VAL A 483 -9.13 18.74 19.16
C VAL A 483 -9.08 19.07 20.65
N ARG A 484 -7.92 19.45 21.15
CA ARG A 484 -7.83 20.08 22.46
C ARG A 484 -8.61 21.38 22.31
N PRO A 485 -9.63 21.64 23.14
CA PRO A 485 -10.21 22.99 23.18
C PRO A 485 -9.04 23.94 23.42
N VAL A 486 -8.87 24.90 22.51
CA VAL A 486 -7.81 25.91 22.58
C VAL A 486 -7.99 26.62 23.92
N ALA A 487 -7.07 26.34 24.86
CA ALA A 487 -7.02 27.03 26.14
C ALA A 487 -6.63 28.49 25.87
N GLY A 488 -7.63 29.36 25.74
CA GLY A 488 -7.43 30.79 25.49
C GLY A 488 -8.53 31.51 24.73
N LEU A 489 -9.43 30.81 24.02
CA LEU A 489 -10.64 31.45 23.47
C LEU A 489 -11.88 31.05 24.29
N PRO A 490 -12.54 31.99 24.99
CA PRO A 490 -13.82 31.75 25.66
C PRO A 490 -14.93 31.56 24.63
N SER A 491 -15.02 30.35 24.08
CA SER A 491 -16.14 29.93 23.21
C SER A 491 -16.54 28.47 23.48
N GLY A 492 -16.22 27.96 24.66
CA GLY A 492 -16.50 26.59 25.09
C GLY A 492 -17.96 26.38 25.49
N GLY A 493 -18.85 26.30 24.50
CA GLY A 493 -20.11 25.60 24.71
C GLY A 493 -19.84 24.15 25.13
N PRO A 494 -20.70 23.55 25.96
CA PRO A 494 -20.49 22.18 26.43
C PRO A 494 -20.41 21.21 25.23
N ALA A 495 -19.42 20.30 25.24
CA ALA A 495 -19.20 19.32 24.18
C ALA A 495 -19.65 17.90 24.59
N CYS A 496 -20.17 17.13 23.63
CA CYS A 496 -20.62 15.76 23.85
C CYS A 496 -19.47 14.86 24.34
N SER A 497 -19.63 14.21 25.51
CA SER A 497 -18.61 13.35 26.11
C SER A 497 -18.30 12.08 25.29
N PHE A 498 -19.18 11.73 24.35
CA PHE A 498 -18.97 10.58 23.45
C PHE A 498 -18.31 10.98 22.12
N CYS A 499 -18.95 11.86 21.35
CA CYS A 499 -18.50 12.19 19.98
C CYS A 499 -17.74 13.52 19.85
N GLY A 500 -17.59 14.29 20.93
CA GLY A 500 -16.88 15.57 20.94
C GLY A 500 -17.60 16.74 20.24
N ALA A 501 -18.76 16.50 19.61
CA ALA A 501 -19.53 17.57 18.97
C ALA A 501 -19.99 18.62 19.99
N ALA A 502 -19.72 19.89 19.69
CA ALA A 502 -20.27 21.01 20.44
C ALA A 502 -21.78 21.07 20.24
N ALA A 503 -22.54 21.23 21.33
CA ALA A 503 -23.97 21.46 21.26
C ALA A 503 -24.39 22.40 22.39
N SER A 504 -25.29 23.35 22.08
CA SER A 504 -25.80 24.29 23.07
C SER A 504 -26.55 23.60 24.21
N ASN A 505 -27.20 22.46 23.92
CA ASN A 505 -28.02 21.71 24.86
C ASN A 505 -27.57 20.24 24.92
N LEU A 506 -26.63 19.93 25.81
CA LEU A 506 -26.28 18.54 26.09
C LEU A 506 -27.27 17.90 27.06
N LYS A 507 -27.68 16.68 26.75
CA LYS A 507 -28.43 15.81 27.65
C LYS A 507 -27.47 15.20 28.64
N THR A 508 -27.54 15.61 29.90
CA THR A 508 -26.70 15.04 30.95
C THR A 508 -27.16 13.63 31.31
N CYS A 509 -26.21 12.79 31.75
CA CYS A 509 -26.57 11.47 32.26
C CYS A 509 -27.47 11.62 33.50
N ALA A 510 -28.65 10.98 33.49
CA ALA A 510 -29.61 11.12 34.58
C ALA A 510 -29.09 10.63 35.95
N ALA A 511 -28.18 9.65 35.95
CA ALA A 511 -27.62 9.07 37.16
C ALA A 511 -26.47 9.92 37.73
N CYS A 512 -25.40 10.13 36.97
CA CYS A 512 -24.21 10.82 37.49
C CYS A 512 -24.23 12.34 37.27
N LYS A 513 -25.00 12.84 36.31
CA LYS A 513 -25.04 14.25 35.86
C LYS A 513 -23.70 14.88 35.45
N ALA A 514 -22.60 14.12 35.51
CA ALA A 514 -21.23 14.59 35.30
C ALA A 514 -20.81 14.68 33.81
N VAL A 515 -21.51 13.96 32.92
CA VAL A 515 -21.23 13.91 31.48
C VAL A 515 -22.45 14.31 30.67
N GLY A 516 -22.23 14.93 29.51
CA GLY A 516 -23.27 15.46 28.63
C GLY A 516 -23.20 14.87 27.24
N TYR A 517 -24.36 14.61 26.62
CA TYR A 517 -24.47 13.99 25.30
C TYR A 517 -25.32 14.82 24.34
N CYS A 518 -24.89 14.94 23.08
CA CYS A 518 -25.68 15.63 22.05
C CYS A 518 -26.95 14.85 21.64
N SER A 519 -26.97 13.53 21.87
CA SER A 519 -28.12 12.67 21.53
C SER A 519 -28.20 11.43 22.42
N ARG A 520 -29.38 10.80 22.47
CA ARG A 520 -29.59 9.51 23.17
C ARG A 520 -28.72 8.40 22.57
N GLY A 521 -28.47 8.44 21.26
CA GLY A 521 -27.58 7.49 20.59
C GLY A 521 -26.15 7.55 21.12
N CYS A 522 -25.62 8.76 21.33
CA CYS A 522 -24.29 8.97 21.94
C CYS A 522 -24.23 8.44 23.37
N GLN A 523 -25.27 8.70 24.17
CA GLN A 523 -25.37 8.20 25.54
C GLN A 523 -25.39 6.66 25.59
N VAL A 524 -26.17 5.98 24.74
CA VAL A 524 -26.26 4.52 24.73
C VAL A 524 -24.94 3.87 24.29
N LYS A 525 -24.24 4.46 23.32
CA LYS A 525 -22.92 3.97 22.89
C LYS A 525 -21.89 4.10 24.00
N ASP A 526 -21.83 5.27 24.65
CA ASP A 526 -20.92 5.52 25.78
C ASP A 526 -21.23 4.63 26.99
N TRP A 527 -22.52 4.37 27.25
CA TRP A 527 -22.98 3.41 28.27
C TRP A 527 -22.38 2.02 28.07
N LYS A 528 -22.43 1.50 26.83
CA LYS A 528 -21.89 0.18 26.47
C LYS A 528 -20.36 0.12 26.49
N LEU A 529 -19.67 1.23 26.22
CA LEU A 529 -18.20 1.30 26.18
C LEU A 529 -17.55 1.43 27.56
N GLY A 530 -18.32 1.54 28.63
CA GLY A 530 -17.80 1.50 30.00
C GLY A 530 -18.31 2.60 30.92
N HIS A 531 -19.11 3.56 30.43
CA HIS A 531 -19.70 4.57 31.32
C HIS A 531 -20.54 3.92 32.42
N ARG A 532 -21.21 2.79 32.14
CA ARG A 532 -21.96 2.02 33.16
C ARG A 532 -21.14 1.71 34.41
N GLN A 533 -19.87 1.34 34.26
CA GLN A 533 -19.01 0.95 35.38
C GLN A 533 -18.58 2.16 36.21
N ARG A 534 -18.33 3.30 35.55
CA ARG A 534 -17.86 4.54 36.19
C ARG A 534 -19.00 5.46 36.65
N CYS A 535 -20.24 5.15 36.29
CA CYS A 535 -21.37 6.04 36.52
C CYS A 535 -21.59 6.32 38.02
N SER A 536 -21.47 5.28 38.86
CA SER A 536 -21.59 5.41 40.32
C SER A 536 -20.47 6.25 40.93
N GLU A 537 -19.22 6.07 40.50
CA GLU A 537 -18.06 6.84 40.94
C GLU A 537 -18.23 8.33 40.60
N LEU A 538 -18.65 8.62 39.37
CA LEU A 538 -18.93 9.98 38.92
C LEU A 538 -20.10 10.62 39.67
N ALA A 539 -21.13 9.83 40.01
CA ALA A 539 -22.25 10.31 40.80
C ALA A 539 -21.82 10.67 42.23
N ALA A 540 -20.98 9.84 42.86
CA ALA A 540 -20.43 10.11 44.18
C ALA A 540 -19.54 11.37 44.19
N ALA A 541 -18.69 11.54 43.16
CA ALA A 541 -17.85 12.72 43.01
C ALA A 541 -18.68 14.00 42.81
N ALA A 542 -19.76 13.93 42.01
CA ALA A 542 -20.68 15.05 41.80
C ALA A 542 -21.41 15.43 43.10
N ALA A 543 -21.83 14.43 43.89
CA ALA A 543 -22.46 14.66 45.20
C ALA A 543 -21.48 15.31 46.20
N ALA A 544 -20.23 14.86 46.23
CA ALA A 544 -19.19 15.46 47.09
C ALA A 544 -18.87 16.91 46.71
N SER A 545 -18.94 17.25 45.42
CA SER A 545 -18.66 18.60 44.91
C SER A 545 -19.82 19.58 45.15
N GLY A 546 -21.06 19.09 45.23
CA GLY A 546 -22.25 19.92 45.43
C GLY A 546 -22.48 20.40 46.86
N ALA A 547 -21.83 19.80 47.86
CA ALA A 547 -22.05 20.13 49.28
C ALA A 547 -21.34 21.42 49.74
N GLY A 548 -20.47 22.03 48.91
CA GLY A 548 -19.66 23.21 49.29
C GLY A 548 -20.23 24.57 48.88
N GLN A 549 -21.34 24.64 48.14
CA GLN A 549 -21.96 25.90 47.72
C GLN A 549 -23.31 26.09 48.41
N ALA A 550 -23.31 26.16 49.75
CA ALA A 550 -24.41 26.76 50.48
C ALA A 550 -24.31 28.28 50.32
N THR A 551 -25.17 28.84 49.48
CA THR A 551 -25.37 30.28 49.30
C THR A 551 -25.62 30.93 50.67
N PRO A 552 -24.82 31.92 51.12
CA PRO A 552 -25.14 32.67 52.33
C PRO A 552 -26.44 33.45 52.09
N ALA A 553 -27.42 33.23 52.97
CA ALA A 553 -28.71 33.90 52.94
C ALA A 553 -28.52 35.42 53.02
N ALA A 554 -29.08 36.12 52.03
CA ALA A 554 -29.13 37.58 51.99
C ALA A 554 -29.99 38.10 53.16
N ALA A 555 -29.34 38.79 54.10
CA ALA A 555 -30.00 39.60 55.11
C ALA A 555 -30.51 40.90 54.47
N GLY A 556 -31.75 41.27 54.80
CA GLY A 556 -32.46 42.43 54.27
C GLY A 556 -31.88 43.79 54.69
N GLY A 557 -32.25 44.81 53.91
CA GLY A 557 -32.10 46.21 54.24
C GLY A 557 -33.31 46.98 53.72
N GLU A 558 -34.12 47.46 54.66
CA GLU A 558 -35.16 48.47 54.47
C GLU A 558 -34.53 49.84 54.19
N SER A 559 -35.12 50.62 53.28
CA SER A 559 -35.20 52.10 53.28
C SER A 559 -36.26 52.54 52.29
#